data_AF-A0A0C7MLN9-F1
#
_entry.id   AF-A0A0C7MLN9-F1
#
_cell.length_a   1.000
_cell.length_b   1.000
_cell.length_c   1.000
_cell.angle_alpha   90.00
_cell.angle_beta   90.00
_cell.angle_gamma   90.00
#
_symmetry.space_group_name_H-M   'P 1'
#
loop_
_entity.id
_entity.type
_entity.pdbx_description
1 polymer ?
#
loop_
_entity_poly.entity_id
_entity_poly.type
_entity_poly.pdbx_seq_one_letter_code
_entity_poly.pdbx_strand_id
1 'polypeptide(L)'
;MSHGLIVRSNEAFTTSALYNVLPRGVSKGWEPQVRIFEGSTRVCELMSKTDDLPWYRVVFEWVDGGDVATTTDKRFFAQTVMMKGTRDLNKTIQSSGEFFEVLVQSSNDGTLVALELRITDPQEDQNFRDLLFRIREEYEMIDEMLGGTDSSDEYGDFVGN
;
A
#
# COMPACT_ATOMS: atom_id res chain seq x y z
N MET A 1 9.49 22.42 -9.82
CA MET A 1 9.54 21.62 -11.06
C MET A 1 8.65 20.41 -10.82
N SER A 2 7.50 20.33 -11.49
CA SER A 2 6.60 19.19 -11.33
C SER A 2 7.29 17.95 -11.84
N HIS A 3 7.64 17.03 -10.93
CA HIS A 3 8.02 15.68 -11.32
C HIS A 3 6.90 15.16 -12.22
N GLY A 4 7.25 14.77 -13.45
CA GLY A 4 6.32 14.52 -14.55
C GLY A 4 5.49 13.25 -14.37
N LEU A 5 4.78 13.13 -13.24
CA LEU A 5 3.88 12.03 -12.94
C LEU A 5 2.45 12.43 -13.31
N ILE A 6 1.75 11.53 -13.99
CA ILE A 6 0.33 11.67 -14.33
C ILE A 6 -0.44 10.57 -13.61
N VAL A 7 -1.53 10.93 -12.93
CA VAL A 7 -2.47 9.95 -12.38
C VAL A 7 -3.24 9.31 -13.53
N ARG A 8 -3.09 8.01 -13.74
CA ARG A 8 -3.78 7.25 -14.80
C ARG A 8 -5.08 6.65 -14.28
N SER A 9 -5.04 6.06 -13.09
CA SER A 9 -6.20 5.50 -12.41
C SER A 9 -6.14 5.82 -10.90
N ASN A 10 -7.32 5.88 -10.27
CA ASN A 10 -7.46 6.23 -8.86
C ASN A 10 -8.69 5.53 -8.27
N GLU A 11 -8.52 4.26 -7.92
CA GLU A 11 -9.57 3.40 -7.37
C GLU A 11 -9.73 3.63 -5.86
N ALA A 12 -10.96 3.69 -5.37
CA ALA A 12 -11.27 4.04 -3.97
C ALA A 12 -12.07 2.94 -3.27
N PHE A 13 -11.74 2.72 -2.00
CA PHE A 13 -12.34 1.72 -1.10
C PHE A 13 -12.75 2.43 0.18
N THR A 14 -14.05 2.67 0.36
CA THR A 14 -14.59 3.62 1.34
C THR A 14 -14.77 3.04 2.73
N THR A 15 -14.66 1.73 2.88
CA THR A 15 -14.91 1.00 4.14
C THR A 15 -13.62 0.49 4.79
N SER A 16 -12.54 1.27 4.65
CA SER A 16 -11.20 0.90 5.09
C SER A 16 -10.90 1.34 6.52
N ALA A 17 -10.14 0.53 7.25
CA ALA A 17 -9.61 0.87 8.55
C ALA A 17 -8.16 0.36 8.69
N LEU A 18 -7.34 1.12 9.42
CA LEU A 18 -5.98 0.72 9.77
C LEU A 18 -5.86 0.44 11.27
N TYR A 19 -5.10 -0.59 11.61
CA TYR A 19 -4.80 -1.01 12.98
C TYR A 19 -3.29 -1.11 13.17
N ASN A 20 -2.82 -0.99 14.41
CA ASN A 20 -1.41 -1.23 14.72
C ASN A 20 -1.03 -2.71 14.46
N VAL A 21 0.14 -2.92 13.86
CA VAL A 21 0.80 -4.23 13.82
C VAL A 21 1.81 -4.29 14.95
N LEU A 22 1.81 -5.38 15.71
CA LEU A 22 2.84 -5.64 16.70
C LEU A 22 3.97 -6.44 16.05
N PRO A 23 5.24 -6.05 16.24
CA PRO A 23 6.37 -6.86 15.78
C PRO A 23 6.31 -8.25 16.43
N ARG A 24 6.12 -9.30 15.62
CA ARG A 24 5.90 -10.68 16.07
C ARG A 24 7.05 -11.33 16.86
N GLY A 25 8.13 -10.59 17.15
CA GLY A 25 9.26 -11.06 17.97
C GLY A 25 9.51 -10.26 19.26
N VAL A 26 8.81 -9.14 19.49
CA VAL A 26 9.13 -8.21 20.58
C VAL A 26 8.02 -8.14 21.63
N SER A 27 6.76 -8.38 21.25
CA SER A 27 5.65 -8.38 22.20
C SER A 27 5.69 -9.64 23.07
N LYS A 28 6.08 -9.48 24.34
CA LYS A 28 6.05 -10.56 25.36
C LYS A 28 4.65 -10.80 25.94
N GLY A 29 3.60 -10.26 25.31
CA GLY A 29 2.22 -10.33 25.79
C GLY A 29 1.21 -10.08 24.69
N TRP A 30 -0.05 -10.42 24.98
CA TRP A 30 -1.19 -10.06 24.15
C TRP A 30 -1.46 -8.56 24.31
N GLU A 31 -1.31 -7.79 23.24
CA GLU A 31 -1.81 -6.42 23.19
C GLU A 31 -2.97 -6.34 22.19
N PRO A 32 -4.04 -5.58 22.49
CA PRO A 32 -5.18 -5.47 21.61
C PRO A 32 -4.80 -4.73 20.33
N GLN A 33 -5.35 -5.17 19.19
CA GLN A 33 -5.36 -4.38 17.98
C GLN A 33 -6.24 -3.14 18.18
N VAL A 34 -5.63 -1.97 18.04
CA VAL A 34 -6.23 -0.66 18.18
C VAL A 34 -6.41 -0.08 16.79
N ARG A 35 -7.64 0.31 16.47
CA ARG A 35 -7.95 1.05 15.26
C ARG A 35 -7.37 2.45 15.36
N ILE A 36 -6.48 2.79 14.45
CA ILE A 36 -5.81 4.10 14.39
C ILE A 36 -6.41 5.00 13.32
N PHE A 37 -7.08 4.43 12.33
CA PHE A 37 -7.71 5.14 11.22
C PHE A 37 -8.94 4.39 10.73
N GLU A 38 -9.94 5.15 10.28
CA GLU A 38 -11.16 4.69 9.61
C GLU A 38 -11.51 5.72 8.54
N GLY A 39 -11.65 5.27 7.29
CA GLY A 39 -11.87 6.15 6.16
C GLY A 39 -11.73 5.43 4.82
N SER A 40 -11.21 6.16 3.84
CA SER A 40 -11.07 5.71 2.46
C SER A 40 -9.63 5.33 2.15
N THR A 41 -9.43 4.19 1.51
CA THR A 41 -8.17 3.81 0.89
C THR A 41 -8.26 4.08 -0.60
N ARG A 42 -7.24 4.69 -1.18
CA ARG A 42 -7.14 4.96 -2.61
C ARG A 42 -5.90 4.32 -3.19
N VAL A 43 -6.03 3.58 -4.27
CA VAL A 43 -4.91 3.03 -5.03
C VAL A 43 -4.74 3.87 -6.28
N CYS A 44 -3.64 4.61 -6.32
CA CYS A 44 -3.28 5.51 -7.40
C CYS A 44 -2.27 4.83 -8.32
N GLU A 45 -2.62 4.70 -9.58
CA GLU A 45 -1.69 4.37 -10.66
C GLU A 45 -1.11 5.66 -11.23
N LEU A 46 0.21 5.74 -11.25
CA LEU A 46 0.98 6.91 -11.62
C LEU A 46 1.90 6.52 -12.77
N MET A 47 1.83 7.27 -13.86
CA MET A 47 2.71 7.09 -15.01
C MET A 47 3.81 8.15 -14.96
N SER A 48 5.07 7.73 -14.99
CA SER A 48 6.17 8.67 -15.20
C SER A 48 6.34 8.96 -16.68
N LYS A 49 6.48 10.25 -17.02
CA LYS A 49 6.82 10.70 -18.38
C LYS A 49 8.21 10.25 -18.87
N THR A 50 9.03 9.66 -18.00
CA THR A 50 10.43 9.34 -18.31
C THR A 50 10.71 7.86 -18.53
N ASP A 51 9.95 6.96 -17.92
CA ASP A 51 10.20 5.50 -18.00
C ASP A 51 9.00 4.72 -18.54
N ASP A 52 7.84 5.36 -18.76
CA ASP A 52 6.60 4.74 -19.25
C ASP A 52 6.14 3.51 -18.44
N LEU A 53 6.68 3.31 -17.23
CA LEU A 53 6.31 2.23 -16.33
C LEU A 53 5.21 2.68 -15.36
N PRO A 54 4.22 1.81 -15.06
CA PRO A 54 3.21 2.10 -14.06
C PRO A 54 3.83 2.07 -12.66
N TRP A 55 3.62 3.11 -11.88
CA TRP A 55 3.98 3.17 -10.46
C TRP A 55 2.70 3.18 -9.64
N TYR A 56 2.66 2.41 -8.56
CA TYR A 56 1.49 2.39 -7.69
C TYR A 56 1.76 3.06 -6.35
N ARG A 57 0.73 3.69 -5.79
CA ARG A 57 0.76 4.21 -4.42
C ARG A 57 -0.61 4.05 -3.78
N VAL A 58 -0.61 3.58 -2.53
CA VAL A 58 -1.80 3.58 -1.68
C VAL A 58 -1.82 4.81 -0.80
N VAL A 59 -2.94 5.53 -0.78
CA VAL A 59 -3.21 6.74 0.02
C VAL A 59 -4.41 6.48 0.92
N PHE A 60 -4.31 6.93 2.18
CA PHE A 60 -5.36 6.81 3.18
C PHE A 60 -5.92 8.19 3.49
N GLU A 61 -7.23 8.32 3.37
CA GLU A 61 -7.94 9.59 3.51
C GLU A 61 -9.12 9.48 4.48
N TRP A 62 -9.27 10.45 5.37
CA TRP A 62 -10.45 10.57 6.22
C TRP A 62 -11.71 10.80 5.37
N VAL A 63 -12.79 10.11 5.72
CA VAL A 63 -14.11 10.31 5.12
C VAL A 63 -14.90 11.26 6.01
N ASP A 64 -15.27 12.44 5.51
CA ASP A 64 -16.16 13.34 6.23
C ASP A 64 -17.60 12.79 6.19
N GLY A 65 -18.22 12.67 7.36
CA GLY A 65 -19.64 12.27 7.51
C GLY A 65 -20.66 13.33 7.09
N GLY A 66 -20.25 14.35 6.33
CA GLY A 66 -21.10 15.46 5.89
C GLY A 66 -20.33 16.77 5.81
N ASP A 67 -20.66 17.54 4.78
CA ASP A 67 -20.18 18.88 4.42
C ASP A 67 -18.87 19.04 3.62
N VAL A 68 -18.99 20.01 2.72
CA VAL A 68 -18.14 20.31 1.56
C VAL A 68 -16.77 20.81 2.01
N ALA A 69 -15.77 19.93 2.10
CA ALA A 69 -14.39 20.35 2.30
C ALA A 69 -13.80 20.94 1.00
N THR A 70 -13.92 22.25 0.84
CA THR A 70 -13.29 23.07 -0.22
C THR A 70 -11.79 23.29 -0.02
N THR A 71 -11.08 22.44 0.72
CA THR A 71 -9.62 22.55 0.89
C THR A 71 -8.97 21.17 0.89
N THR A 72 -8.23 20.91 -0.18
CA THR A 72 -7.57 19.67 -0.62
C THR A 72 -6.57 19.03 0.36
N ASP A 73 -6.27 19.66 1.50
CA ASP A 73 -5.23 19.20 2.43
C ASP A 73 -5.73 18.54 3.73
N LYS A 74 -7.03 18.65 4.07
CA LYS A 74 -7.53 18.18 5.39
C LYS A 74 -7.90 16.70 5.46
N ARG A 75 -7.86 15.98 4.33
CA ARG A 75 -8.32 14.59 4.26
C ARG A 75 -7.20 13.57 4.33
N PHE A 76 -5.95 13.97 4.11
CA PHE A 76 -4.82 13.03 4.11
C PHE A 76 -4.52 12.50 5.51
N PHE A 77 -4.44 11.18 5.65
CA PHE A 77 -3.95 10.52 6.85
C PHE A 77 -2.51 10.04 6.66
N ALA A 78 -2.30 9.13 5.72
CA ALA A 78 -1.01 8.50 5.46
C ALA A 78 -0.96 7.99 4.02
N GLN A 79 0.23 7.58 3.58
CA GLN A 79 0.43 6.93 2.29
C GLN A 79 1.59 5.96 2.35
N THR A 80 1.57 5.00 1.45
CA THR A 80 2.70 4.08 1.22
C THR A 80 3.83 4.77 0.46
N VAL A 81 4.98 4.11 0.39
CA VAL A 81 6.02 4.45 -0.58
C VAL A 81 5.52 4.21 -2.00
N MET A 82 6.14 4.86 -2.98
CA MET A 82 5.91 4.52 -4.38
C MET A 82 6.37 3.10 -4.64
N MET A 83 5.50 2.26 -5.18
CA MET A 83 5.80 0.91 -5.59
C MET A 83 6.18 0.91 -7.06
N LYS A 84 7.36 0.38 -7.40
CA LYS A 84 7.85 0.22 -8.76
C LYS A 84 8.30 -1.22 -8.99
N GLY A 85 7.40 -2.04 -9.51
CA GLY A 85 7.66 -3.45 -9.78
C GLY A 85 7.30 -4.39 -8.61
N THR A 86 7.49 -5.68 -8.88
CA THR A 86 7.02 -6.78 -8.02
C THR A 86 7.66 -6.76 -6.63
N ARG A 87 8.96 -6.44 -6.54
CA ARG A 87 9.69 -6.37 -5.26
C ARG A 87 9.10 -5.31 -4.33
N ASP A 88 8.85 -4.12 -4.84
CA ASP A 88 8.34 -3.01 -4.02
C ASP A 88 6.90 -3.28 -3.58
N LEU A 89 6.08 -3.87 -4.46
CA LEU A 89 4.73 -4.30 -4.12
C LEU A 89 4.75 -5.32 -2.96
N ASN A 90 5.54 -6.39 -3.09
CA ASN A 90 5.62 -7.47 -2.10
C ASN A 90 6.21 -7.00 -0.75
N LYS A 91 7.09 -5.99 -0.79
CA LYS A 91 7.61 -5.36 0.41
C LYS A 91 6.57 -4.46 1.08
N THR A 92 5.76 -3.75 0.29
CA THR A 92 4.85 -2.71 0.79
C THR A 92 3.51 -3.28 1.24
N ILE A 93 3.00 -4.30 0.58
CA ILE A 93 1.69 -4.89 0.84
C ILE A 93 1.81 -6.42 0.88
N GLN A 94 1.41 -7.02 1.99
CA GLN A 94 1.37 -8.47 2.16
C GLN A 94 -0.01 -8.91 2.65
N SER A 95 -0.57 -9.96 2.04
CA SER A 95 -1.83 -10.53 2.48
C SER A 95 -1.57 -11.62 3.52
N SER A 96 -2.23 -11.53 4.68
CA SER A 96 -2.21 -12.59 5.71
C SER A 96 -3.45 -13.49 5.67
N GLY A 97 -4.22 -13.44 4.57
CA GLY A 97 -5.53 -14.07 4.45
C GLY A 97 -6.65 -13.20 5.02
N GLU A 98 -6.59 -12.89 6.31
CA GLU A 98 -7.64 -12.14 7.03
C GLU A 98 -7.52 -10.61 6.89
N PHE A 99 -6.31 -10.09 6.70
CA PHE A 99 -6.03 -8.66 6.55
C PHE A 99 -4.82 -8.45 5.63
N PHE A 100 -4.53 -7.19 5.29
CA PHE A 100 -3.32 -6.81 4.58
C PHE A 100 -2.37 -6.10 5.53
N GLU A 101 -1.13 -6.55 5.62
CA GLU A 101 -0.05 -5.77 6.22
C GLU A 101 0.44 -4.75 5.19
N VAL A 102 0.40 -3.47 5.55
CA VAL A 102 0.78 -2.36 4.68
C VAL A 102 1.87 -1.50 5.33
N LEU A 103 2.93 -1.19 4.57
CA LEU A 103 3.99 -0.28 5.00
C LEU A 103 3.65 1.17 4.62
N VAL A 104 3.29 1.97 5.61
CA VAL A 104 3.02 3.40 5.44
C VAL A 104 4.25 4.24 5.77
N GLN A 105 4.41 5.35 5.06
CA GLN A 105 5.46 6.32 5.29
C GLN A 105 5.01 7.37 6.30
N SER A 106 5.73 7.48 7.42
CA SER A 106 5.59 8.56 8.39
C SER A 106 5.92 9.91 7.75
N SER A 107 5.06 10.91 7.97
CA SER A 107 5.21 12.25 7.39
C SER A 107 6.41 13.03 7.94
N ASN A 108 6.90 12.68 9.14
CA ASN A 108 7.89 13.49 9.85
C ASN A 108 9.33 13.14 9.50
N ASP A 109 9.64 11.86 9.33
CA ASP A 109 11.00 11.33 9.23
C ASP A 109 11.17 10.31 8.09
N GLY A 110 10.09 9.99 7.36
CA GLY A 110 10.13 8.99 6.30
C GLY A 110 10.24 7.54 6.80
N THR A 111 10.16 7.32 8.12
CA THR A 111 10.17 5.99 8.72
C THR A 111 8.98 5.18 8.21
N LEU A 112 9.22 3.90 7.91
CA LEU A 112 8.17 2.98 7.49
C LEU A 112 7.53 2.32 8.70
N VAL A 113 6.20 2.34 8.76
CA VAL A 113 5.40 1.75 9.82
C VAL A 113 4.51 0.69 9.22
N ALA A 114 4.55 -0.53 9.76
CA ALA A 114 3.65 -1.61 9.38
C ALA A 114 2.29 -1.44 10.08
N LEU A 115 1.22 -1.51 9.31
CA LEU A 115 -0.16 -1.40 9.77
C LEU A 115 -1.01 -2.51 9.17
N GLU A 116 -2.09 -2.90 9.86
CA GLU A 116 -3.07 -3.83 9.32
C GLU A 116 -4.17 -3.03 8.63
N LEU A 117 -4.30 -3.18 7.32
CA LEU A 117 -5.43 -2.71 6.55
C LEU A 117 -6.54 -3.77 6.55
N ARG A 118 -7.73 -3.33 6.93
CA ARG A 118 -8.97 -4.09 6.81
C ARG A 118 -9.99 -3.31 6.02
N ILE A 119 -10.60 -3.98 5.06
CA ILE A 119 -11.73 -3.46 4.29
C ILE A 119 -12.95 -4.21 4.79
N THR A 120 -13.91 -3.47 5.34
CA THR A 120 -15.03 -4.07 6.08
C THR A 120 -16.18 -4.50 5.19
N ASP A 121 -16.37 -3.85 4.04
CA ASP A 121 -17.30 -4.31 3.02
C ASP A 121 -16.67 -5.48 2.21
N PRO A 122 -17.32 -6.66 2.18
CA PRO A 122 -16.77 -7.83 1.49
C PRO A 122 -16.59 -7.65 -0.02
N GLN A 123 -17.42 -6.82 -0.66
CA GLN A 123 -17.31 -6.56 -2.10
C GLN A 123 -16.11 -5.64 -2.37
N GLU A 124 -15.93 -4.59 -1.57
CA GLU A 124 -14.72 -3.75 -1.62
C GLU A 124 -13.46 -4.55 -1.31
N ASP A 125 -13.47 -5.46 -0.32
CA ASP A 125 -12.32 -6.33 -0.01
C ASP A 125 -11.96 -7.22 -1.20
N GLN A 126 -12.94 -7.87 -1.83
CA GLN A 126 -12.69 -8.68 -3.03
C GLN A 126 -12.17 -7.83 -4.19
N ASN A 127 -12.77 -6.67 -4.44
CA ASN A 127 -12.31 -5.76 -5.49
C ASN A 127 -10.86 -5.30 -5.24
N PHE A 128 -10.49 -5.07 -3.98
CA PHE A 128 -9.12 -4.70 -3.61
C PHE A 128 -8.14 -5.85 -3.84
N ARG A 129 -8.53 -7.10 -3.52
CA ARG A 129 -7.72 -8.29 -3.81
C ARG A 129 -7.51 -8.48 -5.31
N ASP A 130 -8.58 -8.34 -6.10
CA ASP A 130 -8.53 -8.47 -7.55
C ASP A 130 -7.64 -7.38 -8.15
N LEU A 131 -7.71 -6.15 -7.62
CA LEU A 131 -6.83 -5.05 -8.02
C LEU A 131 -5.36 -5.37 -7.70
N LEU A 132 -5.04 -5.82 -6.49
CA LEU A 132 -3.68 -6.18 -6.12
C LEU A 132 -3.14 -7.32 -6.97
N PHE A 133 -3.98 -8.30 -7.30
CA PHE A 133 -3.62 -9.40 -8.20
C PHE A 133 -3.30 -8.88 -9.60
N ARG A 134 -4.17 -8.02 -10.17
CA ARG A 134 -3.94 -7.36 -11.46
C ARG A 134 -2.62 -6.57 -11.49
N ILE A 135 -2.34 -5.81 -10.43
CA ILE A 135 -1.10 -5.03 -10.31
C ILE A 135 0.12 -5.96 -10.27
N ARG A 136 0.05 -7.06 -9.52
CA ARG A 136 1.13 -8.05 -9.46
C ARG A 136 1.35 -8.70 -10.83
N GLU A 137 0.30 -9.14 -11.52
CA GLU A 137 0.42 -9.72 -12.87
C GLU A 137 1.02 -8.72 -13.86
N GLU A 138 0.62 -7.45 -13.80
CA GLU A 138 1.21 -6.41 -14.64
C GLU A 138 2.70 -6.25 -14.40
N TYR A 139 3.13 -6.23 -13.13
CA TYR A 139 4.55 -6.16 -12.79
C TYR A 139 5.34 -7.42 -13.15
N GLU A 140 4.76 -8.61 -12.98
CA GLU A 140 5.40 -9.86 -13.40
C GLU A 140 5.59 -9.88 -14.92
N MET A 141 4.59 -9.46 -15.72
CA MET A 141 4.72 -9.33 -17.17
C MET A 141 5.80 -8.30 -17.58
N ILE A 142 5.87 -7.17 -16.88
CA ILE A 142 6.92 -6.15 -17.13
C ILE A 142 8.30 -6.71 -16.80
N ASP A 143 8.45 -7.38 -15.66
CA ASP A 143 9.72 -7.98 -15.22
C ASP A 143 10.20 -9.05 -16.21
N GLU A 144 9.28 -9.87 -16.75
CA GLU A 144 9.54 -10.83 -17.83
C GLU A 144 9.98 -10.14 -19.13
N MET A 145 9.28 -9.08 -19.54
CA MET A 145 9.60 -8.33 -20.76
C MET A 145 10.95 -7.60 -20.69
N LEU A 146 11.32 -7.08 -19.52
CA LEU A 146 12.59 -6.38 -19.28
C LEU A 146 13.77 -7.33 -19.04
N GLY A 147 13.54 -8.65 -19.12
CA GLY A 147 14.60 -9.65 -19.06
C GLY A 147 15.08 -9.99 -17.65
N GLY A 148 14.23 -9.84 -16.63
CA GLY A 148 14.48 -10.35 -15.28
C GLY A 148 15.76 -9.82 -14.63
N THR A 149 15.88 -8.50 -14.49
CA THR A 149 17.05 -7.86 -13.85
C THR A 149 17.11 -8.02 -12.32
N ASP A 150 16.48 -9.05 -11.75
CA ASP A 150 16.67 -9.48 -10.35
C ASP A 150 16.49 -11.01 -10.22
N SER A 151 17.00 -11.78 -11.20
CA SER A 151 17.12 -13.24 -11.12
C SER A 151 18.52 -13.70 -10.68
N SER A 152 19.13 -12.99 -9.73
CA SER A 152 20.27 -13.50 -8.97
C SER A 152 20.56 -12.55 -7.81
N ASP A 153 19.87 -12.72 -6.68
CA ASP A 153 20.48 -12.55 -5.37
C ASP A 153 19.63 -13.34 -4.35
N GLU A 154 20.22 -14.47 -3.95
CA GLU A 154 20.04 -15.16 -2.68
C GLU A 154 18.64 -15.20 -2.05
N TYR A 155 18.10 -16.42 -2.01
CA TYR A 155 17.54 -16.95 -0.77
C TYR A 155 18.54 -16.68 0.37
N GLY A 156 18.44 -15.49 0.96
CA GLY A 156 19.13 -15.09 2.17
C GLY A 156 18.51 -15.84 3.32
N ASP A 157 19.14 -16.98 3.58
CA ASP A 157 19.02 -17.84 4.75
C ASP A 157 18.59 -17.04 5.99
N PHE A 158 17.38 -17.30 6.51
CA PHE A 158 16.95 -16.81 7.81
C PHE A 158 17.72 -17.60 8.88
N VAL A 159 19.00 -17.30 9.06
CA VAL A 159 19.79 -17.87 10.15
C VAL A 159 19.54 -17.05 11.39
N GLY A 160 18.72 -17.62 12.28
CA GLY A 160 18.64 -17.17 13.66
C GLY A 160 20.01 -17.29 14.34
N ASN A 161 20.34 -16.24 15.09
CA ASN A 161 21.00 -16.32 16.39
C ASN A 161 20.63 -15.09 17.20
#